data_AF-A0A376MVJ5-F1
#
_entry.id   AF-A0A376MVJ5-F1
#
_cell.length_a   1.000
_cell.length_b   1.000
_cell.length_c   1.000
_cell.angle_alpha   90.00
_cell.angle_beta   90.00
_cell.angle_gamma   90.00
#
_symmetry.space_group_name_H-M   'P 1'
#
loop_
_entity.id
_entity.type
_entity.pdbx_description
1 polymer ?
#
loop_
_entity_poly.entity_id
_entity_poly.type
_entity_poly.pdbx_seq_one_letter_code
_entity_poly.pdbx_strand_id
1 'polypeptide(L)'
;MWNFDSADLSAIAAGISAFGTLAAVGSALASWCTSKKALQLQNRVYLYESLKACAERANSSAKDKRGSEWSVNDAADIIRCLVRAMELIKQDSQQKEGNQALMLKQYFVNLLIMELYEEVHNGDAADSVFKSTEPTQVLDNLWSKWQEAIAFFDIWNYPVATEEDLAD
;
A
#
# COMPACT_ATOMS: atom_id res chain seq x y z
N MET A 1 54.56 17.45 25.57
CA MET A 1 53.87 16.14 25.54
C MET A 1 52.53 16.33 26.20
N TRP A 2 51.48 15.86 25.55
CA TRP A 2 50.09 16.01 25.95
C TRP A 2 49.78 15.21 27.22
N ASN A 3 48.87 15.69 28.06
CA ASN A 3 48.02 14.82 28.85
C ASN A 3 46.70 15.53 29.16
N PHE A 4 45.59 14.92 28.73
CA PHE A 4 44.24 15.35 29.06
C PHE A 4 43.82 14.62 30.33
N ASP A 5 43.52 15.36 31.40
CA ASP A 5 42.84 14.78 32.55
C ASP A 5 41.32 14.81 32.32
N SER A 6 40.75 13.61 32.35
CA SER A 6 39.33 13.28 32.15
C SER A 6 38.46 13.52 33.39
N ALA A 7 38.76 14.52 34.21
CA ALA A 7 38.09 14.70 35.49
C ALA A 7 37.97 16.18 35.86
N ASP A 8 37.04 16.91 35.23
CA ASP A 8 36.25 17.99 35.89
C ASP A 8 35.26 18.76 34.97
N LEU A 9 34.69 18.11 33.95
CA LEU A 9 33.56 18.69 33.20
C LEU A 9 32.23 17.95 33.48
N SER A 10 32.14 17.33 34.64
CA SER A 10 30.88 16.81 35.22
C SER A 10 30.14 17.81 36.10
N ALA A 11 30.46 19.11 36.04
CA ALA A 11 30.01 20.08 37.05
C ALA A 11 29.17 21.27 36.56
N ILE A 12 28.60 21.25 35.34
CA ILE A 12 27.55 22.23 34.97
C ILE A 12 26.42 21.52 34.22
N ALA A 13 25.70 20.68 34.97
CA ALA A 13 24.33 20.31 34.72
C ALA A 13 23.47 21.00 35.78
N ALA A 14 23.11 22.27 35.57
CA ALA A 14 21.90 22.92 36.11
C ALA A 14 21.89 24.41 35.73
N GLY A 15 21.11 24.78 34.71
CA GLY A 15 20.93 26.17 34.29
C GLY A 15 20.60 26.28 32.80
N ILE A 16 19.39 25.87 32.43
CA ILE A 16 19.01 25.36 31.10
C ILE A 16 18.97 26.42 29.97
N SER A 17 19.54 25.99 28.83
CA SER A 17 19.28 26.35 27.42
C SER A 17 19.70 27.71 26.85
N ALA A 18 20.93 27.80 26.31
CA ALA A 18 21.25 28.74 25.22
C ALA A 18 22.39 28.32 24.28
N PHE A 19 23.15 27.25 24.57
CA PHE A 19 24.32 26.84 23.76
C PHE A 19 24.09 25.59 22.90
N GLY A 20 22.83 25.30 22.54
CA GLY A 20 22.49 24.14 21.72
C GLY A 20 22.60 24.35 20.21
N THR A 21 22.91 25.55 19.72
CA THR A 21 22.57 25.90 18.34
C THR A 21 23.60 25.50 17.29
N LEU A 22 24.82 25.10 17.65
CA LEU A 22 25.85 24.78 16.65
C LEU A 22 26.14 23.27 16.52
N ALA A 23 26.02 22.49 17.60
CA ALA A 23 26.03 21.03 17.49
C ALA A 23 24.67 20.49 16.99
N ALA A 24 23.55 21.10 17.41
CA ALA A 24 22.23 20.64 16.97
C ALA A 24 21.93 20.96 15.50
N VAL A 25 22.64 21.87 14.82
CA VAL A 25 22.41 22.09 13.36
C VAL A 25 23.00 20.95 12.54
N GLY A 26 24.18 20.44 12.92
CA GLY A 26 24.77 19.23 12.32
C GLY A 26 23.94 17.98 12.65
N SER A 27 23.53 17.82 13.91
CA SER A 27 22.67 16.72 14.36
C SER A 27 21.24 16.81 13.81
N ALA A 28 20.68 18.00 13.61
CA ALA A 28 19.34 18.19 13.05
C ALA A 28 19.33 17.94 11.55
N LEU A 29 20.38 18.27 10.80
CA LEU A 29 20.48 17.91 9.38
C LEU A 29 20.70 16.40 9.19
N ALA A 30 21.57 15.79 9.99
CA ALA A 30 21.74 14.34 10.01
C ALA A 30 20.46 13.62 10.51
N SER A 31 19.78 14.17 11.52
CA SER A 31 18.47 13.70 12.01
C SER A 31 17.36 13.96 11.00
N TRP A 32 17.39 15.04 10.20
CA TRP A 32 16.44 15.27 9.12
C TRP A 32 16.63 14.28 7.97
N CYS A 33 17.87 14.00 7.56
CA CYS A 33 18.14 12.99 6.55
C CYS A 33 17.82 11.57 7.05
N THR A 34 18.12 11.27 8.31
CA THR A 34 17.81 9.98 8.95
C THR A 34 16.32 9.82 9.22
N SER A 35 15.64 10.87 9.68
CA SER A 35 14.19 10.94 9.88
C SER A 35 13.45 10.85 8.56
N LYS A 36 13.91 11.52 7.49
CA LYS A 36 13.34 11.34 6.15
C LYS A 36 13.48 9.91 5.67
N LYS A 37 14.64 9.26 5.83
CA LYS A 37 14.82 7.84 5.48
C LYS A 37 13.96 6.91 6.34
N ALA A 38 13.86 7.17 7.64
CA ALA A 38 13.03 6.41 8.56
C ALA A 38 11.53 6.58 8.27
N LEU A 39 11.09 7.81 7.96
CA LEU A 39 9.72 8.11 7.54
C LEU A 39 9.41 7.49 6.18
N GLN A 40 10.37 7.48 5.25
CA GLN A 40 10.21 6.79 3.97
C GLN A 40 10.08 5.27 4.17
N LEU A 41 10.92 4.66 5.02
CA LEU A 41 10.81 3.25 5.37
C LEU A 41 9.49 2.93 6.09
N GLN A 42 9.08 3.76 7.05
CA GLN A 42 7.83 3.59 7.78
C GLN A 42 6.62 3.74 6.86
N ASN A 43 6.64 4.70 5.93
CA ASN A 43 5.57 4.90 4.95
C ASN A 43 5.49 3.71 3.97
N ARG A 44 6.65 3.16 3.55
CA ARG A 44 6.70 1.93 2.74
C ARG A 44 6.10 0.74 3.48
N VAL A 45 6.54 0.49 4.72
CA VAL A 45 6.01 -0.60 5.56
C VAL A 45 4.51 -0.43 5.76
N TYR A 46 4.06 0.78 6.09
CA TYR A 46 2.65 1.09 6.25
C TYR A 46 1.83 0.80 4.99
N LEU A 47 2.34 1.16 3.81
CA LEU A 47 1.67 0.88 2.54
C LEU A 47 1.51 -0.62 2.32
N TYR A 48 2.60 -1.41 2.44
CA TYR A 48 2.55 -2.86 2.23
C TYR A 48 1.63 -3.56 3.23
N GLU A 49 1.68 -3.19 4.52
CA GLU A 49 0.77 -3.74 5.53
C GLU A 49 -0.69 -3.34 5.28
N SER A 50 -0.94 -2.12 4.80
CA SER A 50 -2.29 -1.67 4.44
C SER A 50 -2.85 -2.44 3.24
N LEU A 51 -2.02 -2.71 2.23
CA LEU A 51 -2.38 -3.55 1.08
C LEU A 51 -2.66 -4.99 1.51
N LYS A 52 -1.81 -5.55 2.37
CA LYS A 52 -1.99 -6.88 2.96
C LYS A 52 -3.30 -6.99 3.74
N ALA A 53 -3.60 -6.01 4.60
CA ALA A 53 -4.84 -5.99 5.37
C ALA A 53 -6.08 -5.90 4.45
N CYS A 54 -5.99 -5.15 3.35
CA CYS A 54 -7.07 -5.12 2.35
C CYS A 54 -7.25 -6.48 1.68
N ALA A 55 -6.16 -7.15 1.28
CA ALA A 55 -6.20 -8.46 0.66
C ALA A 55 -6.76 -9.52 1.63
N GLU A 56 -6.28 -9.58 2.87
CA GLU A 56 -6.76 -10.51 3.89
C GLU A 56 -8.27 -10.37 4.15
N ARG A 57 -8.77 -9.12 4.21
CA ARG A 57 -10.19 -8.87 4.39
C ARG A 57 -11.01 -9.30 3.17
N ALA A 58 -10.57 -8.97 1.96
CA ALA A 58 -11.24 -9.40 0.74
C ALA A 58 -11.26 -10.94 0.61
N ASN A 59 -10.13 -11.58 0.91
CA ASN A 59 -9.98 -13.02 0.92
C ASN A 59 -10.93 -13.68 1.93
N SER A 60 -11.08 -13.11 3.12
CA SER A 60 -12.00 -13.65 4.13
C SER A 60 -13.46 -13.65 3.67
N SER A 61 -13.87 -12.69 2.84
CA SER A 61 -15.23 -12.61 2.27
C SER A 61 -15.42 -13.58 1.09
N ALA A 62 -14.37 -13.82 0.31
CA ALA A 62 -14.38 -14.72 -0.84
C ALA A 62 -14.06 -16.19 -0.50
N LYS A 63 -13.58 -16.45 0.72
CA LYS A 63 -13.09 -17.78 1.12
C LYS A 63 -14.16 -18.86 0.94
N ASP A 64 -13.76 -19.96 0.31
CA ASP A 64 -14.61 -21.14 0.06
C ASP A 64 -15.88 -20.81 -0.75
N LYS A 65 -15.90 -19.68 -1.49
CA LYS A 65 -17.01 -19.22 -2.32
C LYS A 65 -16.54 -18.80 -3.70
N ARG A 66 -17.26 -19.23 -4.74
CA ARG A 66 -17.11 -18.68 -6.09
C ARG A 66 -17.81 -17.33 -6.18
N GLY A 67 -17.48 -16.50 -7.18
CA GLY A 67 -18.14 -15.21 -7.38
C GLY A 67 -19.67 -15.32 -7.37
N SER A 68 -20.23 -16.31 -8.06
CA SER A 68 -21.68 -16.58 -8.10
C SER A 68 -22.33 -16.85 -6.73
N GLU A 69 -21.55 -17.18 -5.70
CA GLU A 69 -22.01 -17.52 -4.35
C GLU A 69 -21.86 -16.36 -3.36
N TRP A 70 -21.31 -15.22 -3.79
CA TRP A 70 -21.21 -14.04 -2.95
C TRP A 70 -22.58 -13.49 -2.58
N SER A 71 -22.75 -13.13 -1.32
CA SER A 71 -23.85 -12.25 -0.91
C SER A 71 -23.54 -10.80 -1.31
N VAL A 72 -24.55 -9.92 -1.27
CA VAL A 72 -24.35 -8.46 -1.46
C VAL A 72 -23.31 -7.91 -0.47
N ASN A 73 -23.29 -8.43 0.76
CA ASN A 73 -22.32 -8.01 1.78
C ASN A 73 -20.90 -8.49 1.44
N ASP A 74 -20.76 -9.74 0.99
CA ASP A 74 -19.47 -10.28 0.55
C ASP A 74 -18.91 -9.43 -0.60
N ALA A 75 -19.74 -9.18 -1.61
CA ALA A 75 -19.36 -8.35 -2.76
C ALA A 75 -18.98 -6.92 -2.34
N ALA A 76 -19.75 -6.29 -1.45
CA ALA A 76 -19.46 -4.94 -0.97
C ALA A 76 -18.13 -4.86 -0.20
N ASP A 77 -17.82 -5.86 0.63
CA ASP A 77 -16.57 -5.89 1.39
C ASP A 77 -15.36 -6.16 0.49
N ILE A 78 -15.49 -7.07 -0.47
CA ILE A 78 -14.47 -7.34 -1.49
C ILE A 78 -14.18 -6.07 -2.29
N ILE A 79 -15.22 -5.47 -2.90
CA ILE A 79 -15.09 -4.25 -3.71
C ILE A 79 -14.49 -3.11 -2.90
N ARG A 80 -14.93 -2.90 -1.65
CA ARG A 80 -14.37 -1.85 -0.78
C ARG A 80 -12.87 -2.07 -0.55
N CYS A 81 -12.42 -3.30 -0.34
CA CYS A 81 -11.00 -3.59 -0.12
C CYS A 81 -10.18 -3.41 -1.39
N LEU A 82 -10.68 -3.85 -2.55
CA LEU A 82 -10.04 -3.64 -3.84
C LEU A 82 -9.90 -2.14 -4.17
N VAL A 83 -10.98 -1.38 -4.01
CA VAL A 83 -10.99 0.07 -4.24
C VAL A 83 -10.03 0.78 -3.29
N ARG A 84 -10.00 0.40 -2.02
CA ARG A 84 -9.07 0.98 -1.05
C ARG A 84 -7.61 0.70 -1.40
N ALA A 85 -7.29 -0.52 -1.82
CA ALA A 85 -5.95 -0.86 -2.30
C ALA A 85 -5.57 -0.04 -3.54
N MET A 86 -6.49 0.08 -4.49
CA MET A 86 -6.32 0.96 -5.66
C MET A 86 -6.03 2.41 -5.26
N GLU A 87 -6.80 2.98 -4.34
CA GLU A 87 -6.61 4.37 -3.87
C GLU A 87 -5.26 4.56 -3.18
N LEU A 88 -4.82 3.61 -2.34
CA LEU A 88 -3.51 3.64 -1.70
C LEU A 88 -2.37 3.63 -2.72
N ILE A 89 -2.47 2.80 -3.76
CA ILE A 89 -1.47 2.71 -4.83
C ILE A 89 -1.49 3.99 -5.68
N LYS A 90 -2.67 4.49 -6.05
CA LYS A 90 -2.82 5.78 -6.76
C LYS A 90 -2.17 6.91 -5.95
N GLN A 91 -2.40 6.97 -4.64
CA GLN A 91 -1.85 8.00 -3.77
C GLN A 91 -0.31 7.92 -3.65
N ASP A 92 0.29 6.73 -3.54
CA ASP A 92 1.76 6.60 -3.51
C ASP A 92 2.40 6.87 -4.88
N SER A 93 1.74 6.46 -5.97
CA SER A 93 2.23 6.64 -7.35
C SER A 93 2.14 8.08 -7.86
N GLN A 94 1.20 8.89 -7.37
CA GLN A 94 1.16 10.34 -7.64
C GLN A 94 2.44 11.08 -7.21
N GLN A 95 3.26 10.46 -6.36
CA GLN A 95 4.48 11.05 -5.82
C GLN A 95 5.78 10.53 -6.46
N LYS A 96 5.73 9.57 -7.42
CA LYS A 96 6.93 8.86 -7.92
C LYS A 96 6.83 8.48 -9.42
N GLU A 97 7.90 8.69 -10.18
CA GLU A 97 8.03 8.24 -11.58
C GLU A 97 8.25 6.72 -11.69
N GLY A 98 7.81 6.10 -12.80
CA GLY A 98 8.19 4.74 -13.21
C GLY A 98 7.34 3.56 -12.70
N ASN A 99 7.79 2.33 -13.04
CA ASN A 99 7.16 0.99 -12.93
C ASN A 99 6.68 0.55 -11.51
N GLN A 100 6.66 1.45 -10.54
CA GLN A 100 6.40 1.15 -9.14
C GLN A 100 4.91 0.89 -8.84
N ALA A 101 4.02 1.55 -9.58
CA ALA A 101 2.58 1.27 -9.49
C ALA A 101 2.29 -0.17 -9.94
N LEU A 102 2.98 -0.65 -10.98
CA LEU A 102 2.85 -2.04 -11.45
C LEU A 102 3.31 -3.03 -10.38
N MET A 103 4.47 -2.81 -9.76
CA MET A 103 4.97 -3.69 -8.69
C MET A 103 3.99 -3.76 -7.50
N LEU A 104 3.37 -2.64 -7.11
CA LEU A 104 2.38 -2.63 -6.04
C LEU A 104 1.08 -3.33 -6.44
N LYS A 105 0.64 -3.20 -7.70
CA LYS A 105 -0.50 -3.96 -8.23
C LYS A 105 -0.21 -5.46 -8.21
N GLN A 106 0.95 -5.88 -8.73
CA GLN A 106 1.42 -7.27 -8.71
C GLN A 106 1.50 -7.83 -7.29
N TYR A 107 2.10 -7.07 -6.36
CA TYR A 107 2.16 -7.44 -4.95
C TYR A 107 0.76 -7.68 -4.37
N PHE A 108 -0.16 -6.74 -4.58
CA PHE A 108 -1.51 -6.86 -4.05
C PHE A 108 -2.27 -8.06 -4.65
N VAL A 109 -2.22 -8.23 -5.98
CA VAL A 109 -2.86 -9.36 -6.68
C VAL A 109 -2.31 -10.71 -6.20
N ASN A 110 -1.00 -10.81 -5.94
CA ASN A 110 -0.37 -12.02 -5.42
C ASN A 110 -0.75 -12.36 -3.97
N LEU A 111 -1.36 -11.44 -3.24
CA LEU A 111 -1.90 -11.70 -1.90
C LEU A 111 -3.33 -12.24 -1.92
N LEU A 112 -4.01 -12.20 -3.07
CA LEU A 112 -5.38 -12.70 -3.19
C LEU A 112 -5.39 -14.23 -3.16
N ILE A 113 -6.42 -14.81 -2.53
CA ILE A 113 -6.68 -16.25 -2.65
C ILE A 113 -7.11 -16.59 -4.07
N MET A 114 -6.96 -17.85 -4.46
CA MET A 114 -7.18 -18.32 -5.84
C MET A 114 -8.58 -17.95 -6.35
N GLU A 115 -9.61 -18.11 -5.51
CA GLU A 115 -11.00 -17.81 -5.85
C GLU A 115 -11.16 -16.34 -6.23
N LEU A 116 -10.64 -15.42 -5.43
CA LEU A 116 -10.74 -13.99 -5.71
C LEU A 116 -9.80 -13.56 -6.83
N TYR A 117 -8.62 -14.18 -6.94
CA TYR A 117 -7.68 -13.95 -8.03
C TYR A 117 -8.31 -14.25 -9.38
N GLU A 118 -9.02 -15.38 -9.53
CA GLU A 118 -9.68 -15.76 -10.78
C GLU A 118 -10.78 -14.77 -11.19
N GLU A 119 -11.63 -14.35 -10.25
CA GLU A 119 -12.67 -13.35 -10.50
C GLU A 119 -12.05 -12.01 -10.94
N VAL A 120 -10.97 -11.57 -10.26
CA VAL A 120 -10.26 -10.35 -10.62
C VAL A 120 -9.57 -10.47 -11.99
N HIS A 121 -8.95 -11.62 -12.29
CA HIS A 121 -8.25 -11.88 -13.53
C HIS A 121 -9.19 -11.92 -14.74
N ASN A 122 -10.30 -12.65 -14.61
CA ASN A 122 -11.29 -12.78 -15.68
C ASN A 122 -12.14 -11.51 -15.82
N GLY A 123 -12.11 -10.63 -14.82
CA GLY A 123 -13.02 -9.49 -14.70
C GLY A 123 -14.46 -9.90 -14.40
N ASP A 124 -14.66 -11.17 -14.06
CA ASP A 124 -15.93 -11.74 -13.69
C ASP A 124 -16.25 -11.32 -12.27
N ALA A 125 -17.43 -10.75 -12.05
CA ALA A 125 -17.97 -10.61 -10.71
C ALA A 125 -19.13 -11.58 -10.53
N ALA A 126 -19.63 -11.62 -9.30
CA ALA A 126 -20.85 -12.28 -8.92
C ALA A 126 -22.05 -11.89 -9.82
N ASP A 127 -22.24 -12.59 -10.92
CA ASP A 127 -23.33 -12.38 -11.86
C ASP A 127 -24.69 -12.46 -11.14
N SER A 128 -24.80 -13.31 -10.12
CA SER A 128 -25.97 -13.42 -9.25
C SER A 128 -26.24 -12.17 -8.39
N VAL A 129 -25.21 -11.47 -7.91
CA VAL A 129 -25.34 -10.26 -7.09
C VAL A 129 -25.72 -9.07 -7.97
N PHE A 130 -25.13 -8.97 -9.17
CA PHE A 130 -25.30 -7.80 -10.04
C PHE A 130 -26.40 -7.97 -11.10
N LYS A 131 -26.87 -9.20 -11.36
CA LYS A 131 -27.98 -9.49 -12.31
C LYS A 131 -29.27 -9.98 -11.65
N SER A 132 -29.37 -10.01 -10.32
CA SER A 132 -30.66 -10.30 -9.66
C SER A 132 -31.65 -9.15 -9.84
N THR A 133 -32.92 -9.51 -10.03
CA THR A 133 -34.00 -8.72 -10.62
C THR A 133 -34.29 -7.41 -9.85
N GLU A 134 -34.41 -6.32 -10.62
CA GLU A 134 -34.46 -4.89 -10.26
C GLU A 134 -33.11 -4.23 -9.90
N PRO A 135 -32.51 -3.48 -10.84
CA PRO A 135 -31.37 -2.61 -10.56
C PRO A 135 -31.70 -1.64 -9.42
N THR A 136 -30.85 -1.61 -8.40
CA THR A 136 -30.89 -0.56 -7.38
C THR A 136 -29.65 0.31 -7.53
N GLN A 137 -29.75 1.60 -7.18
CA GLN A 137 -28.61 2.53 -7.23
C GLN A 137 -27.39 2.02 -6.44
N VAL A 138 -27.63 1.21 -5.40
CA VAL A 138 -26.56 0.60 -4.57
C VAL A 138 -25.81 -0.48 -5.37
N LEU A 139 -26.54 -1.36 -6.07
CA LEU A 139 -25.94 -2.41 -6.89
C LEU A 139 -25.20 -1.83 -8.10
N ASP A 140 -25.76 -0.81 -8.75
CA ASP A 140 -25.12 -0.11 -9.88
C ASP A 140 -23.80 0.56 -9.45
N ASN A 141 -23.79 1.20 -8.26
CA ASN A 141 -22.59 1.80 -7.72
C ASN A 141 -21.53 0.76 -7.35
N LEU A 142 -21.93 -0.38 -6.77
CA LEU A 142 -21.01 -1.49 -6.50
C LEU A 142 -20.43 -2.05 -7.79
N TRP A 143 -21.24 -2.28 -8.81
CA TRP A 143 -20.78 -2.75 -10.12
C TRP A 143 -19.79 -1.78 -10.77
N SER A 144 -20.10 -0.49 -10.76
CA SER A 144 -19.18 0.54 -11.29
C SER A 144 -17.83 0.53 -10.55
N LYS A 145 -17.85 0.34 -9.23
CA LYS A 145 -16.64 0.27 -8.41
C LYS A 145 -15.84 -1.02 -8.64
N TRP A 146 -16.52 -2.13 -8.87
CA TRP A 146 -15.89 -3.36 -9.33
C TRP A 146 -15.14 -3.13 -10.64
N GLN A 147 -15.83 -2.59 -11.65
CA GLN A 147 -15.21 -2.34 -12.97
C GLN A 147 -14.00 -1.40 -12.87
N GLU A 148 -14.08 -0.36 -12.04
CA GLU A 148 -12.95 0.55 -11.80
C GLU A 148 -11.75 -0.19 -11.20
N ALA A 149 -11.98 -1.05 -10.21
CA ALA A 149 -10.93 -1.82 -9.56
C ALA A 149 -10.31 -2.86 -10.50
N ILE A 150 -11.11 -3.59 -11.27
CA ILE A 150 -10.61 -4.57 -12.25
C ILE A 150 -9.75 -3.89 -13.31
N ALA A 151 -10.24 -2.81 -13.90
CA ALA A 151 -9.47 -2.04 -14.89
C ALA A 151 -8.14 -1.52 -14.31
N PHE A 152 -8.13 -1.14 -13.02
CA PHE A 152 -6.90 -0.72 -12.37
C PHE A 152 -5.93 -1.86 -12.13
N PHE A 153 -6.42 -3.03 -11.70
CA PHE A 153 -5.58 -4.18 -11.42
C PHE A 153 -5.23 -4.99 -12.66
N ASP A 154 -5.72 -4.64 -13.87
CA ASP A 154 -5.31 -5.23 -15.15
C ASP A 154 -3.79 -5.15 -15.38
N ILE A 155 -3.08 -6.19 -14.95
CA ILE A 155 -1.63 -6.36 -15.05
C ILE A 155 -1.23 -7.51 -15.99
N TRP A 156 -2.19 -8.25 -16.52
CA TRP A 156 -1.96 -9.48 -17.28
C TRP A 156 -1.46 -9.21 -18.70
N ASN A 157 -1.70 -8.01 -19.20
CA ASN A 157 -1.16 -7.52 -20.48
C ASN A 157 0.15 -6.73 -20.34
N TYR A 158 0.72 -6.63 -19.14
CA TYR A 158 1.98 -5.92 -18.93
C TYR A 158 3.15 -6.87 -19.24
N PRO A 159 4.08 -6.52 -20.16
CA PRO A 159 5.22 -7.36 -20.46
C PRO A 159 6.06 -7.56 -19.18
N VAL A 160 6.28 -8.82 -18.82
CA VAL A 160 7.21 -9.21 -17.76
C VAL A 160 8.61 -8.89 -18.28
N ALA A 161 9.21 -7.80 -17.78
CA ALA A 161 10.60 -7.36 -18.02
C ALA A 161 11.13 -7.58 -19.45
N THR A 162 11.18 -6.51 -20.25
CA THR A 162 11.96 -6.55 -21.50
C THR A 162 13.45 -6.73 -21.16
N GLU A 163 14.21 -7.40 -22.04
CA GLU A 163 15.65 -7.66 -21.86
C GLU A 163 16.47 -6.39 -21.54
N GLU A 164 15.96 -5.20 -21.84
CA GLU A 164 16.52 -3.90 -21.42
C GLU A 164 16.59 -3.70 -19.89
N ASP A 165 15.68 -4.28 -19.10
CA ASP A 165 15.69 -4.23 -17.63
C ASP A 165 16.66 -5.26 -17.00
N LEU A 166 17.17 -6.20 -17.80
CA LEU A 166 18.14 -7.24 -17.41
C LEU A 166 19.57 -6.93 -17.89
N ALA A 167 19.78 -5.81 -18.58
CA ALA A 167 21.11 -5.35 -18.93
C ALA A 167 21.74 -4.62 -17.73
N ASP A 168 22.69 -5.31 -17.08
CA ASP A 168 23.59 -4.81 -16.03
C ASP A 168 24.26 -3.46 -16.35
#